data_AF-A0AAV1USV8-F1
#
_entry.id   AF-A0AAV1USV8-F1
#
_cell.length_a   1.000
_cell.length_b   1.000
_cell.length_c   1.000
_cell.angle_alpha   90.00
_cell.angle_beta   90.00
_cell.angle_gamma   90.00
#
_symmetry.space_group_name_H-M   'P 1'
#
loop_
_entity.id
_entity.type
_entity.pdbx_description
1 polymer ?
#
loop_
_entity_poly.entity_id
_entity_poly.type
_entity_poly.pdbx_seq_one_letter_code
_entity_poly.pdbx_strand_id
1 'polypeptide(L)'
;MNGGDRSPATKYTIDSSDTRNRSSKDTPNMHELGKDPLTWSFVKLLGVHVSRDLVEFGGLPASHAWRFKMSGLWRARLLTKAQCIGVVISTVERADRVEILIDDGTALVKTVLWGGNVCAPVALGDLVHVEGKLNMDKSWDAVDLGRARELRILRITPVDDPNAELLHWTQVMELEKRTEAHWEKIAAQAFFELSIAISTKQRFLSRSDRGSYDETLLELLEFILLQQTTSGSEEASMISFSTFISSPGPVAMVDKHGKTVDKNQRIRALQFSFRELHRAGLLFLEDDEADRHVLLSFEVALKPVLLQVIRDRSQGSSIVEIVDAILNQERFKCIPLHWIEKSLERLIVSQHVLQHEKSQLFYVSTKEL
;
A
#
# COMPACT_ATOMS: atom_id res chain seq x y z
N MET A 1 -48.16 -28.03 -43.42
CA MET A 1 -47.11 -28.70 -42.63
C MET A 1 -45.79 -28.00 -42.90
N ASN A 2 -45.08 -27.65 -41.83
CA ASN A 2 -43.75 -27.01 -41.72
C ASN A 2 -43.66 -25.57 -42.27
N GLY A 3 -43.69 -24.48 -41.48
CA GLY A 3 -43.37 -24.32 -40.05
C GLY A 3 -41.88 -24.04 -39.85
N GLY A 4 -41.42 -22.85 -40.27
CA GLY A 4 -40.05 -22.38 -40.08
C GLY A 4 -40.04 -21.09 -39.25
N ASP A 5 -39.70 -21.25 -37.97
CA ASP A 5 -39.53 -20.17 -36.99
C ASP A 5 -38.49 -19.13 -37.44
N ARG A 6 -38.91 -17.87 -37.50
CA ARG A 6 -38.00 -16.72 -37.57
C ARG A 6 -37.97 -16.07 -36.19
N SER A 7 -36.89 -16.32 -35.45
CA SER A 7 -36.57 -15.58 -34.22
C SER A 7 -36.32 -14.09 -34.53
N PRO A 8 -36.80 -13.16 -33.70
CA PRO A 8 -36.58 -11.74 -33.91
C PRO A 8 -35.18 -11.33 -33.40
N ALA A 9 -34.43 -10.63 -34.26
CA ALA A 9 -33.18 -9.99 -33.90
C ALA A 9 -33.44 -8.87 -32.88
N THR A 10 -32.95 -9.05 -31.66
CA THR A 10 -32.97 -8.05 -30.60
C THR A 10 -31.95 -6.95 -30.94
N LYS A 11 -32.42 -5.80 -31.43
CA LYS A 11 -31.60 -4.59 -31.52
C LYS A 11 -31.36 -4.08 -30.09
N TYR A 12 -30.15 -4.29 -29.58
CA TYR A 12 -29.65 -3.57 -28.41
C TYR A 12 -29.33 -2.13 -28.83
N THR A 13 -30.27 -1.23 -28.60
CA THR A 13 -30.00 0.21 -28.58
C THR A 13 -29.27 0.51 -27.27
N ILE A 14 -27.96 0.70 -27.32
CA ILE A 14 -27.19 1.20 -26.18
C ILE A 14 -27.56 2.67 -26.02
N ASP A 15 -28.34 2.97 -24.99
CA ASP A 15 -28.74 4.32 -24.62
C ASP A 15 -27.51 5.07 -24.09
N SER A 16 -27.00 6.01 -24.90
CA SER A 16 -25.79 6.80 -24.65
C SER A 16 -26.03 7.98 -23.69
N SER A 17 -27.09 7.95 -22.88
CA SER A 17 -27.51 9.07 -22.04
C SER A 17 -26.90 9.08 -20.63
N ASP A 18 -26.17 8.05 -20.23
CA ASP A 18 -25.75 7.85 -18.82
C ASP A 18 -24.40 8.49 -18.40
N THR A 19 -23.81 9.36 -19.24
CA THR A 19 -22.49 9.97 -18.96
C THR A 19 -22.52 11.43 -18.51
N ARG A 20 -23.70 12.07 -18.38
CA ARG A 20 -23.76 13.53 -18.16
C ARG A 20 -24.08 14.01 -16.74
N ASN A 21 -24.32 13.11 -15.78
CA ASN A 21 -24.63 13.51 -14.40
C ASN A 21 -23.65 12.94 -13.34
N ARG A 22 -22.33 12.98 -13.60
CA ARG A 22 -21.36 12.86 -12.51
C ARG A 22 -21.24 14.22 -11.82
N SER A 23 -21.74 14.31 -10.59
CA SER A 23 -21.62 15.53 -9.79
C SER A 23 -20.14 15.87 -9.62
N SER A 24 -19.81 17.17 -9.64
CA SER A 24 -18.44 17.70 -9.51
C SER A 24 -17.78 17.44 -8.15
N LYS A 25 -18.33 16.55 -7.31
CA LYS A 25 -17.84 16.25 -5.95
C LYS A 25 -16.96 15.01 -5.85
N ASP A 26 -16.87 14.18 -6.90
CA ASP A 26 -16.08 12.93 -6.85
C ASP A 26 -14.65 13.09 -7.41
N THR A 27 -14.22 14.31 -7.75
CA THR A 27 -12.83 14.54 -8.17
C THR A 27 -11.91 14.39 -6.96
N PRO A 28 -10.91 13.50 -7.03
CA PRO A 28 -10.00 13.26 -5.91
C PRO A 28 -9.29 14.57 -5.54
N ASN A 29 -9.18 14.85 -4.23
CA ASN A 29 -8.54 16.06 -3.73
C ASN A 29 -7.07 16.10 -4.19
N MET A 30 -6.79 16.94 -5.19
CA MET A 30 -5.47 17.07 -5.81
C MET A 30 -4.36 17.44 -4.81
N HIS A 31 -4.72 18.11 -3.70
CA HIS A 31 -3.78 18.50 -2.66
C HIS A 31 -3.20 17.29 -1.92
N GLU A 32 -3.98 16.22 -1.72
CA GLU A 32 -3.52 15.00 -1.08
C GLU A 32 -2.65 14.15 -2.01
N LEU A 33 -2.96 14.14 -3.31
CA LEU A 33 -2.20 13.39 -4.31
C LEU A 33 -0.78 13.93 -4.49
N GLY A 34 -0.58 15.23 -4.27
CA GLY A 34 0.74 15.86 -4.34
C GLY A 34 1.69 15.50 -3.19
N LYS A 35 1.20 14.86 -2.12
CA LYS A 35 2.01 14.51 -0.94
C LYS A 35 2.81 13.23 -1.11
N ASP A 36 2.43 12.33 -2.02
CA ASP A 36 3.21 11.13 -2.30
C ASP A 36 4.51 11.51 -3.05
N PRO A 37 5.70 11.28 -2.48
CA PRO A 37 6.96 11.66 -3.12
C PRO A 37 7.17 10.96 -4.47
N LEU A 38 6.55 9.80 -4.69
CA LEU A 38 6.65 9.07 -5.95
C LEU A 38 5.81 9.71 -7.07
N THR A 39 4.84 10.57 -6.74
CA THR A 39 4.06 11.30 -7.75
C THR A 39 4.94 12.20 -8.61
N TRP A 40 6.00 12.78 -8.03
CA TRP A 40 6.87 13.77 -8.70
C TRP A 40 8.23 13.20 -9.14
N SER A 41 8.53 11.97 -8.74
CA SER A 41 9.79 11.27 -8.99
C SER A 41 9.75 10.45 -10.28
N PHE A 42 10.91 10.14 -10.84
CA PHE A 42 11.02 9.16 -11.93
C PHE A 42 10.92 7.75 -11.34
N VAL A 43 9.70 7.22 -11.28
CA VAL A 43 9.47 5.87 -10.73
C VAL A 43 9.98 4.83 -11.72
N LYS A 44 10.81 3.91 -11.27
CA LYS A 44 11.27 2.78 -12.08
C LYS A 44 10.09 1.87 -12.39
N LEU A 45 9.83 1.65 -13.67
CA LEU A 45 8.75 0.79 -14.16
C LEU A 45 9.30 -0.17 -15.21
N LEU A 46 8.62 -1.32 -15.33
CA LEU A 46 8.75 -2.23 -16.45
C LEU A 46 7.87 -1.77 -17.62
N GLY A 47 8.16 -2.25 -18.82
CA GLY A 47 7.40 -1.94 -20.02
C GLY A 47 5.94 -2.37 -19.92
N VAL A 48 5.69 -3.54 -19.32
CA VAL A 48 4.33 -4.02 -19.04
C VAL A 48 3.55 -3.05 -18.16
N HIS A 49 4.20 -2.43 -17.17
CA HIS A 49 3.56 -1.45 -16.31
C HIS A 49 3.10 -0.24 -17.12
N VAL A 50 4.00 0.33 -17.93
CA VAL A 50 3.71 1.53 -18.74
C VAL A 50 2.62 1.24 -19.77
N SER A 51 2.75 0.14 -20.51
CA SER A 51 1.91 -0.14 -21.68
C SER A 51 0.56 -0.75 -21.33
N ARG A 52 0.42 -1.43 -20.17
CA ARG A 52 -0.80 -2.19 -19.84
C ARG A 52 -1.38 -1.86 -18.46
N ASP A 53 -0.57 -1.70 -17.43
CA ASP A 53 -1.08 -1.70 -16.05
C ASP A 53 -1.42 -0.32 -15.50
N LEU A 54 -0.87 0.74 -16.09
CA LEU A 54 -1.29 2.10 -15.75
C LEU A 54 -2.78 2.30 -16.15
N VAL A 55 -3.53 3.01 -15.32
CA VAL A 55 -4.92 3.43 -15.62
C VAL A 55 -5.10 4.94 -15.44
N GLU A 56 -6.25 5.49 -15.84
CA GLU A 56 -6.58 6.88 -15.48
C GLU A 56 -6.94 6.97 -13.99
N PHE A 57 -6.33 7.92 -13.28
CA PHE A 57 -6.53 8.15 -11.86
C PHE A 57 -7.85 8.87 -11.59
N GLY A 58 -8.82 8.20 -10.97
CA GLY A 58 -10.04 8.85 -10.46
C GLY A 58 -10.85 9.62 -11.51
N GLY A 59 -10.81 9.20 -12.79
CA GLY A 59 -11.48 9.89 -13.88
C GLY A 59 -10.82 11.20 -14.33
N LEU A 60 -9.63 11.54 -13.83
CA LEU A 60 -8.83 12.65 -14.34
C LEU A 60 -8.26 12.27 -15.73
N PRO A 61 -8.68 12.94 -16.81
CA PRO A 61 -8.23 12.58 -18.16
C PRO A 61 -6.71 12.69 -18.28
N ALA A 62 -6.10 11.72 -18.96
CA ALA A 62 -4.66 11.67 -19.20
C ALA A 62 -3.76 11.60 -17.94
N SER A 63 -4.34 11.29 -16.77
CA SER A 63 -3.57 10.93 -15.58
C SER A 63 -3.11 9.47 -15.65
N HIS A 64 -2.06 9.15 -14.88
CA HIS A 64 -1.45 7.83 -14.89
C HIS A 64 -1.40 7.29 -13.47
N ALA A 65 -2.17 6.25 -13.23
CA ALA A 65 -2.25 5.58 -11.94
C ALA A 65 -1.66 4.20 -12.06
N TRP A 66 -0.62 3.90 -11.29
CA TRP A 66 -0.19 2.52 -11.14
C TRP A 66 -1.13 1.82 -10.17
N ARG A 67 -1.91 0.88 -10.72
CA ARG A 67 -2.77 0.01 -9.92
C ARG A 67 -2.00 -1.21 -9.49
N PHE A 68 -2.08 -1.49 -8.21
CA PHE A 68 -1.48 -2.68 -7.63
C PHE A 68 -2.41 -3.20 -6.54
N LYS A 69 -2.37 -4.52 -6.35
CA LYS A 69 -3.09 -5.18 -5.27
C LYS A 69 -2.09 -5.45 -4.16
N MET A 70 -2.26 -4.79 -3.02
CA MET A 70 -1.41 -5.02 -1.85
C MET A 70 -2.31 -5.50 -0.72
N SER A 71 -2.06 -6.71 -0.22
CA SER A 71 -2.86 -7.33 0.84
C SER A 71 -4.35 -7.26 0.50
N GLY A 72 -4.76 -7.90 -0.60
CA GLY A 72 -6.17 -8.01 -0.98
C GLY A 72 -6.86 -6.72 -1.47
N LEU A 73 -6.32 -5.55 -1.14
CA LEU A 73 -6.88 -4.25 -1.51
C LEU A 73 -6.30 -3.74 -2.82
N TRP A 74 -7.21 -3.23 -3.66
CA TRP A 74 -6.82 -2.45 -4.82
C TRP A 74 -6.35 -1.06 -4.41
N ARG A 75 -5.20 -0.67 -4.95
CA ARG A 75 -4.60 0.65 -4.79
C ARG A 75 -4.39 1.30 -6.13
N ALA A 76 -4.26 2.61 -6.11
CA ALA A 76 -3.85 3.42 -7.24
C ALA A 76 -2.88 4.49 -6.72
N ARG A 77 -1.69 4.56 -7.31
CA ARG A 77 -0.74 5.65 -7.05
C ARG A 77 -0.65 6.52 -8.28
N LEU A 78 -0.86 7.83 -8.12
CA LEU A 78 -0.67 8.79 -9.20
C LEU A 78 0.82 8.93 -9.52
N LEU A 79 1.18 8.72 -10.78
CA LEU A 79 2.52 8.88 -11.34
C LEU A 79 2.50 9.96 -12.41
N THR A 80 3.51 10.82 -12.43
CA THR A 80 3.67 11.82 -13.50
C THR A 80 4.88 11.55 -14.39
N LYS A 81 5.87 10.82 -13.86
CA LYS A 81 7.13 10.51 -14.52
C LYS A 81 7.50 9.06 -14.26
N ALA A 82 8.23 8.47 -15.21
CA ALA A 82 8.76 7.14 -15.05
C ALA A 82 10.17 7.04 -15.62
N GLN A 83 10.88 6.03 -15.15
CA GLN A 83 12.15 5.56 -15.69
C GLN A 83 11.98 4.13 -16.19
N CYS A 84 12.40 3.88 -17.42
CA CYS A 84 12.48 2.56 -18.01
C CYS A 84 13.91 2.28 -18.46
N ILE A 85 14.23 1.00 -18.62
CA ILE A 85 15.43 0.54 -19.31
C ILE A 85 15.00 -0.47 -20.37
N GLY A 86 15.68 -0.53 -21.50
CA GLY A 86 15.46 -1.58 -22.48
C GLY A 86 16.25 -1.32 -23.77
N VAL A 87 16.13 -2.24 -24.72
CA VAL A 87 16.83 -2.20 -26.00
C VAL A 87 16.02 -1.39 -27.00
N VAL A 88 16.69 -0.51 -27.75
CA VAL A 88 16.07 0.22 -28.87
C VAL A 88 15.78 -0.74 -30.01
N ILE A 89 14.52 -0.94 -30.35
CA ILE A 89 14.09 -1.85 -31.42
C ILE A 89 13.51 -1.13 -32.65
N SER A 90 13.19 0.16 -32.52
CA SER A 90 12.73 0.98 -33.65
C SER A 90 12.96 2.46 -33.38
N THR A 91 13.30 3.19 -34.44
CA THR A 91 13.48 4.63 -34.43
C THR A 91 12.80 5.22 -35.66
N VAL A 92 11.92 6.19 -35.46
CA VAL A 92 11.21 6.88 -36.53
C VAL A 92 11.38 8.38 -36.35
N GLU A 93 12.16 8.99 -37.23
CA GLU A 93 12.35 10.45 -37.26
C GLU A 93 11.20 11.13 -38.00
N ARG A 94 10.67 12.20 -37.40
CA ARG A 94 9.63 13.07 -37.95
C ARG A 94 10.14 14.51 -37.94
N ALA A 95 9.42 15.42 -38.57
CA ALA A 95 9.83 16.82 -38.66
C ALA A 95 9.94 17.52 -37.27
N ASP A 96 9.13 17.11 -36.30
CA ASP A 96 8.97 17.77 -34.99
C ASP A 96 9.31 16.87 -33.80
N ARG A 97 9.66 15.60 -34.05
CA ARG A 97 9.93 14.60 -33.01
C ARG A 97 10.68 13.38 -33.53
N VAL A 98 11.21 12.60 -32.61
CA VAL A 98 11.71 11.25 -32.84
C VAL A 98 10.91 10.28 -31.98
N GLU A 99 10.36 9.25 -32.59
CA GLU A 99 9.65 8.16 -31.92
C GLU A 99 10.61 6.98 -31.78
N ILE A 100 10.82 6.50 -30.55
CA ILE A 100 11.73 5.40 -30.22
C ILE A 100 10.94 4.32 -29.49
N LEU A 101 11.02 3.09 -29.98
CA LEU A 101 10.38 1.93 -29.37
C LEU A 101 11.42 1.12 -28.60
N ILE A 102 11.13 0.90 -27.31
CA ILE A 102 12.04 0.24 -26.38
C ILE A 102 11.42 -1.07 -25.92
N ASP A 103 12.23 -2.13 -25.91
CA ASP A 103 11.84 -3.46 -25.42
C ASP A 103 12.68 -3.83 -24.20
N ASP A 104 12.01 -4.08 -23.07
CA ASP A 104 12.62 -4.56 -21.82
C ASP A 104 12.28 -6.03 -21.55
N GLY A 105 11.84 -6.76 -22.57
CA GLY A 105 11.40 -8.16 -22.46
C GLY A 105 10.02 -8.34 -21.82
N THR A 106 9.41 -7.30 -21.24
CA THR A 106 8.08 -7.37 -20.61
C THR A 106 6.97 -6.78 -21.47
N ALA A 107 7.24 -5.66 -22.15
CA ALA A 107 6.43 -5.12 -23.22
C ALA A 107 7.18 -4.02 -23.99
N LEU A 108 6.67 -3.67 -25.17
CA LEU A 108 7.18 -2.53 -25.93
C LEU A 108 6.66 -1.22 -25.33
N VAL A 109 7.56 -0.25 -25.16
CA VAL A 109 7.26 1.09 -24.67
C VAL A 109 7.58 2.12 -25.74
N LYS A 110 6.56 2.86 -26.17
CA LYS A 110 6.74 4.00 -27.07
C LYS A 110 7.30 5.17 -26.27
N THR A 111 8.39 5.74 -26.76
CA THR A 111 9.02 6.92 -26.18
C THR A 111 9.19 7.99 -27.25
N VAL A 112 9.02 9.26 -26.88
CA VAL A 112 8.96 10.37 -27.84
C VAL A 112 9.84 11.53 -27.38
N LEU A 113 10.84 11.86 -28.18
CA LEU A 113 11.68 13.04 -28.02
C LEU A 113 11.15 14.15 -28.90
N TRP A 114 10.73 15.28 -28.31
CA TRP A 114 10.15 16.40 -29.03
C TRP A 114 11.19 17.50 -29.30
N GLY A 115 11.19 18.04 -30.52
CA GLY A 115 11.97 19.20 -30.92
C GLY A 115 12.14 19.30 -32.43
N GLY A 116 12.37 20.51 -32.95
CA GLY A 116 12.63 20.72 -34.37
C GLY A 116 14.05 20.29 -34.76
N ASN A 117 14.20 19.60 -35.89
CA ASN A 117 15.47 19.07 -36.38
C ASN A 117 16.20 18.16 -35.38
N VAL A 118 15.45 17.42 -34.57
CA VAL A 118 16.01 16.47 -33.62
C VAL A 118 16.28 15.15 -34.34
N CYS A 119 17.52 14.66 -34.23
CA CYS A 119 17.90 13.31 -34.63
C CYS A 119 17.84 12.36 -33.44
N ALA A 120 17.72 11.07 -33.72
CA ALA A 120 17.76 10.05 -32.68
C ALA A 120 19.12 10.08 -31.94
N PRO A 121 19.15 10.22 -30.61
CA PRO A 121 20.40 10.24 -29.84
C PRO A 121 21.01 8.86 -29.61
N VAL A 122 20.36 7.80 -30.11
CA VAL A 122 20.66 6.39 -29.87
C VAL A 122 20.41 5.57 -31.14
N ALA A 123 21.12 4.46 -31.29
CA ALA A 123 21.02 3.56 -32.43
C ALA A 123 20.15 2.32 -32.12
N LEU A 124 19.75 1.62 -33.18
CA LEU A 124 19.07 0.33 -33.06
C LEU A 124 19.99 -0.69 -32.36
N GLY A 125 19.46 -1.39 -31.35
CA GLY A 125 20.20 -2.36 -30.55
C GLY A 125 20.87 -1.80 -29.31
N ASP A 126 20.90 -0.47 -29.12
CA ASP A 126 21.45 0.14 -27.92
C ASP A 126 20.56 -0.20 -26.71
N LEU A 127 21.18 -0.61 -25.60
CA LEU A 127 20.53 -0.63 -24.30
C LEU A 127 20.48 0.79 -23.75
N VAL A 128 19.30 1.28 -23.37
CA VAL A 128 19.12 2.68 -22.98
C VAL A 128 18.34 2.80 -21.68
N HIS A 129 18.70 3.78 -20.85
CA HIS A 129 17.85 4.32 -19.81
C HIS A 129 17.03 5.48 -20.35
N VAL A 130 15.73 5.44 -20.15
CA VAL A 130 14.82 6.54 -20.50
C VAL A 130 14.10 7.05 -19.28
N GLU A 131 14.24 8.34 -19.04
CA GLU A 131 13.46 9.09 -18.05
C GLU A 131 12.54 10.05 -18.77
N GLY A 132 11.24 9.95 -18.48
CA GLY A 132 10.23 10.72 -19.21
C GLY A 132 9.01 11.06 -18.38
N LYS A 133 8.21 11.99 -18.92
CA LYS A 133 6.86 12.24 -18.44
C LYS A 133 5.91 11.22 -19.07
N LEU A 134 5.04 10.64 -18.26
CA LEU A 134 4.00 9.76 -18.75
C LEU A 134 2.95 10.58 -19.52
N ASN A 135 2.60 10.14 -20.71
CA ASN A 135 1.60 10.75 -21.58
C ASN A 135 0.68 9.68 -22.17
N MET A 136 -0.53 10.10 -22.54
CA MET A 136 -1.39 9.31 -23.41
C MET A 136 -0.95 9.49 -24.85
N ASP A 137 -0.78 8.39 -25.57
CA ASP A 137 -0.55 8.44 -27.01
C ASP A 137 -1.82 8.97 -27.68
N LYS A 138 -1.68 10.10 -28.39
CA LYS A 138 -2.77 10.76 -29.12
C LYS A 138 -2.86 10.32 -30.57
N SER A 139 -2.03 9.37 -31.00
CA SER A 139 -2.10 8.84 -32.36
C SER A 139 -3.49 8.24 -32.61
N TRP A 140 -4.26 8.89 -33.48
CA TRP A 140 -5.66 8.58 -33.77
C TRP A 140 -5.86 7.22 -34.46
N ASP A 141 -4.79 6.59 -34.95
CA ASP A 141 -4.86 5.39 -35.79
C ASP A 141 -4.94 4.07 -35.01
N ALA A 142 -4.83 4.09 -33.67
CA ALA A 142 -4.99 2.90 -32.84
C ALA A 142 -6.48 2.59 -32.57
N VAL A 143 -7.21 2.22 -33.63
CA VAL A 143 -8.65 1.92 -33.59
C VAL A 143 -8.98 0.69 -32.71
N ASP A 144 -8.02 -0.18 -32.38
CA ASP A 144 -8.32 -1.46 -31.72
C ASP A 144 -7.54 -1.80 -30.42
N LEU A 145 -6.63 -0.94 -29.94
CA LEU A 145 -5.86 -1.21 -28.71
C LEU A 145 -5.86 0.03 -27.81
N GLY A 146 -6.92 0.13 -27.01
CA GLY A 146 -7.25 1.30 -26.21
C GLY A 146 -6.08 1.91 -25.42
N ARG A 147 -6.09 3.25 -25.31
CA ARG A 147 -5.36 4.03 -24.30
C ARG A 147 -3.87 3.67 -24.19
N ALA A 148 -3.19 3.55 -25.32
CA ALA A 148 -1.74 3.40 -25.35
C ALA A 148 -1.07 4.59 -24.65
N ARG A 149 -0.01 4.30 -23.90
CA ARG A 149 0.78 5.30 -23.17
C ARG A 149 2.15 5.41 -23.79
N GLU A 150 2.69 6.62 -23.72
CA GLU A 150 4.03 6.93 -24.17
C GLU A 150 4.84 7.64 -23.08
N LEU A 151 6.16 7.52 -23.14
CA LEU A 151 7.06 8.35 -22.34
C LEU A 151 7.58 9.51 -23.19
N ARG A 152 7.20 10.73 -22.83
CA ARG A 152 7.86 11.91 -23.36
C ARG A 152 9.24 12.02 -22.74
N ILE A 153 10.27 11.77 -23.56
CA ILE A 153 11.66 11.73 -23.15
C ILE A 153 12.08 13.09 -22.60
N LEU A 154 12.60 13.08 -21.37
CA LEU A 154 13.33 14.20 -20.76
C LEU A 154 14.83 13.92 -20.78
N ARG A 155 15.22 12.67 -20.57
CA ARG A 155 16.60 12.19 -20.63
C ARG A 155 16.62 10.77 -21.19
N ILE A 156 17.56 10.53 -22.09
CA ILE A 156 17.89 9.21 -22.62
C ILE A 156 19.40 9.05 -22.57
N THR A 157 19.87 7.92 -22.04
CA THR A 157 21.30 7.65 -21.86
C THR A 157 21.59 6.21 -22.29
N PRO A 158 22.56 5.97 -23.20
CA PRO A 158 23.02 4.62 -23.50
C PRO A 158 23.66 3.98 -22.27
N VAL A 159 23.58 2.66 -22.17
CA VAL A 159 24.01 1.89 -21.01
C VAL A 159 24.99 0.81 -21.45
N ASP A 160 26.22 0.89 -20.93
CA ASP A 160 27.28 -0.05 -21.28
C ASP A 160 27.31 -1.29 -20.37
N ASP A 161 26.73 -1.22 -19.16
CA ASP A 161 26.72 -2.33 -18.20
C ASP A 161 25.65 -3.38 -18.57
N PRO A 162 26.03 -4.61 -18.91
CA PRO A 162 25.09 -5.67 -19.27
C PRO A 162 24.17 -6.10 -18.10
N ASN A 163 24.52 -5.78 -16.85
CA ASN A 163 23.71 -6.12 -15.68
C ASN A 163 22.71 -5.02 -15.30
N ALA A 164 22.77 -3.85 -15.95
CA ALA A 164 21.92 -2.71 -15.59
C ALA A 164 20.43 -3.02 -15.74
N GLU A 165 20.06 -3.84 -16.74
CA GLU A 165 18.68 -4.28 -16.95
C GLU A 165 18.18 -5.13 -15.77
N LEU A 166 18.95 -6.15 -15.38
CA LEU A 166 18.60 -7.01 -14.26
C LEU A 166 18.55 -6.24 -12.91
N LEU A 167 19.47 -5.29 -12.72
CA LEU A 167 19.46 -4.43 -11.55
C LEU A 167 18.20 -3.54 -11.53
N HIS A 168 17.83 -2.96 -12.66
CA HIS A 168 16.61 -2.17 -12.79
C HIS A 168 15.38 -3.03 -12.46
N TRP A 169 15.26 -4.22 -13.04
CA TRP A 169 14.16 -5.14 -12.74
C TRP A 169 14.09 -5.48 -11.26
N THR A 170 15.22 -5.79 -10.63
CA THR A 170 15.29 -6.09 -9.19
C THR A 170 14.79 -4.92 -8.36
N GLN A 171 15.17 -3.70 -8.72
CA GLN A 171 14.72 -2.48 -8.04
C GLN A 171 13.23 -2.22 -8.25
N VAL A 172 12.67 -2.52 -9.44
CA VAL A 172 11.21 -2.46 -9.64
C VAL A 172 10.50 -3.46 -8.73
N MET A 173 10.99 -4.71 -8.67
CA MET A 173 10.43 -5.74 -7.79
C MET A 173 10.58 -5.39 -6.30
N GLU A 174 11.65 -4.69 -5.90
CA GLU A 174 11.82 -4.20 -4.54
C GLU A 174 10.89 -3.01 -4.23
N LEU A 175 10.66 -2.11 -5.18
CA LEU A 175 9.65 -1.05 -5.05
C LEU A 175 8.25 -1.63 -4.86
N GLU A 176 7.97 -2.81 -5.44
CA GLU A 176 6.74 -3.57 -5.21
C GLU A 176 6.73 -4.28 -3.85
N LYS A 177 7.88 -4.80 -3.40
CA LYS A 177 8.03 -5.51 -2.13
C LYS A 177 8.38 -4.56 -1.00
N ARG A 178 7.39 -4.16 -0.19
CA ARG A 178 7.69 -3.57 1.13
C ARG A 178 8.45 -4.58 1.97
N THR A 179 9.70 -4.27 2.31
CA THR A 179 10.45 -4.98 3.34
C THR A 179 9.86 -4.63 4.70
N GLU A 180 8.85 -5.40 5.13
CA GLU A 180 8.32 -5.31 6.50
C GLU A 180 9.48 -5.60 7.47
N ALA A 181 9.77 -4.67 8.37
CA ALA A 181 10.78 -4.91 9.40
C ALA A 181 10.33 -6.09 10.29
N HIS A 182 11.27 -6.91 10.76
CA HIS A 182 10.94 -8.10 11.57
C HIS A 182 10.04 -7.79 12.79
N TRP A 183 10.23 -6.61 13.40
CA TRP A 183 9.37 -6.13 14.49
C TRP A 183 7.95 -5.82 14.02
N GLU A 184 7.80 -5.15 12.87
CA GLU A 184 6.48 -4.81 12.30
C GLU A 184 5.67 -6.06 12.03
N LYS A 185 6.30 -7.15 11.57
CA LYS A 185 5.63 -8.43 11.37
C LYS A 185 5.07 -9.02 12.66
N ILE A 186 5.84 -8.97 13.76
CA ILE A 186 5.38 -9.42 15.08
C ILE A 186 4.27 -8.53 15.59
N ALA A 187 4.44 -7.21 15.48
CA ALA A 187 3.46 -6.25 15.93
C ALA A 187 2.13 -6.41 15.15
N ALA A 188 2.21 -6.62 13.83
CA ALA A 188 1.04 -6.91 13.01
C ALA A 188 0.37 -8.21 13.45
N GLN A 189 1.15 -9.28 13.70
CA GLN A 189 0.60 -10.54 14.19
C GLN A 189 -0.13 -10.36 15.53
N ALA A 190 0.49 -9.66 16.48
CA ALA A 190 -0.12 -9.34 17.77
C ALA A 190 -1.41 -8.52 17.61
N PHE A 191 -1.40 -7.49 16.76
CA PHE A 191 -2.55 -6.64 16.48
C PHE A 191 -3.74 -7.42 15.90
N PHE A 192 -3.46 -8.33 14.98
CA PHE A 192 -4.47 -9.00 14.17
C PHE A 192 -4.92 -10.36 14.71
N GLU A 193 -4.04 -11.09 15.39
CA GLU A 193 -4.27 -12.48 15.81
C GLU A 193 -4.28 -12.63 17.34
N LEU A 194 -4.05 -11.53 18.08
CA LEU A 194 -3.89 -11.53 19.54
C LEU A 194 -2.92 -12.61 20.04
N SER A 195 -1.94 -12.97 19.21
CA SER A 195 -0.98 -14.03 19.47
C SER A 195 0.28 -13.80 18.64
N ILE A 196 1.37 -14.47 19.03
CA ILE A 196 2.65 -14.44 18.30
C ILE A 196 3.06 -15.88 18.03
N ALA A 197 3.29 -16.22 16.77
CA ALA A 197 3.77 -17.55 16.43
C ALA A 197 5.19 -17.76 16.96
N ILE A 198 5.43 -18.95 17.55
CA ILE A 198 6.74 -19.34 18.09
C ILE A 198 7.85 -19.20 17.05
N SER A 199 7.58 -19.54 15.79
CA SER A 199 8.55 -19.42 14.69
C SER A 199 8.89 -17.96 14.36
N THR A 200 7.91 -17.05 14.43
CA THR A 200 8.12 -15.61 14.24
C THR A 200 8.99 -15.04 15.37
N LYS A 201 8.68 -15.41 16.62
CA LYS A 201 9.46 -15.05 17.80
C LYS A 201 10.91 -15.54 17.70
N GLN A 202 11.11 -16.82 17.39
CA GLN A 202 12.44 -17.41 17.25
C GLN A 202 13.25 -16.70 16.17
N ARG A 203 12.66 -16.42 15.02
CA ARG A 203 13.32 -15.69 13.92
C ARG A 203 13.74 -14.28 14.32
N PHE A 204 12.89 -13.57 15.07
CA PHE A 204 13.21 -12.24 15.57
C PHE A 204 14.33 -12.26 16.61
N LEU A 205 14.33 -13.25 17.52
CA LEU A 205 15.37 -13.40 18.53
C LEU A 205 16.70 -13.97 17.98
N SER A 206 16.69 -14.59 16.80
CA SER A 206 17.88 -15.13 16.14
C SER A 206 18.59 -14.13 15.21
N ARG A 207 18.08 -12.90 15.09
CA ARG A 207 18.67 -11.88 14.20
C ARG A 207 20.05 -11.43 14.71
N SER A 208 20.94 -11.10 13.78
CA SER A 208 22.30 -10.64 14.09
C SER A 208 22.32 -9.25 14.72
N ASP A 209 21.33 -8.41 14.42
CA ASP A 209 21.15 -7.03 14.89
C ASP A 209 20.25 -6.93 16.13
N ARG A 210 20.18 -7.99 16.94
CA ARG A 210 19.31 -8.07 18.11
C ARG A 210 19.64 -6.99 19.15
N GLY A 211 18.63 -6.23 19.56
CA GLY A 211 18.68 -5.27 20.64
C GLY A 211 18.71 -5.94 22.02
N SER A 212 19.32 -5.27 22.99
CA SER A 212 19.47 -5.76 24.38
C SER A 212 18.14 -5.91 25.13
N TYR A 213 17.07 -5.26 24.66
CA TYR A 213 15.74 -5.27 25.28
C TYR A 213 14.68 -6.02 24.44
N ASP A 214 15.08 -6.66 23.33
CA ASP A 214 14.16 -7.36 22.43
C ASP A 214 13.40 -8.51 23.11
N GLU A 215 14.05 -9.21 24.05
CA GLU A 215 13.44 -10.31 24.79
C GLU A 215 12.37 -9.80 25.75
N THR A 216 12.70 -8.75 26.52
CA THR A 216 11.77 -8.06 27.42
C THR A 216 10.56 -7.51 26.67
N LEU A 217 10.79 -6.92 25.49
CA LEU A 217 9.70 -6.44 24.63
C LEU A 217 8.75 -7.56 24.24
N LEU A 218 9.27 -8.72 23.82
CA LEU A 218 8.44 -9.87 23.44
C LEU A 218 7.72 -10.50 24.62
N GLU A 219 8.40 -10.69 25.76
CA GLU A 219 7.79 -11.22 26.97
C GLU A 219 6.66 -10.32 27.49
N LEU A 220 6.89 -9.00 27.47
CA LEU A 220 5.86 -8.03 27.83
C LEU A 220 4.66 -8.11 26.88
N LEU A 221 4.91 -8.16 25.57
CA LEU A 221 3.84 -8.25 24.58
C LEU A 221 3.05 -9.56 24.72
N GLU A 222 3.71 -10.70 24.87
CA GLU A 222 3.06 -12.00 25.09
C GLU A 222 2.20 -11.99 26.36
N PHE A 223 2.69 -11.38 27.44
CA PHE A 223 1.92 -11.23 28.66
C PHE A 223 0.66 -10.39 28.45
N ILE A 224 0.79 -9.24 27.78
CA ILE A 224 -0.34 -8.36 27.46
C ILE A 224 -1.38 -9.09 26.60
N LEU A 225 -0.92 -9.84 25.57
CA LEU A 225 -1.79 -10.63 24.70
C LEU A 225 -2.51 -11.74 25.48
N LEU A 226 -1.81 -12.42 26.40
CA LEU A 226 -2.41 -13.43 27.27
C LEU A 226 -3.49 -12.83 28.17
N GLN A 227 -3.26 -11.63 28.71
CA GLN A 227 -4.28 -10.92 29.50
C GLN A 227 -5.51 -10.58 28.64
N GLN A 228 -5.33 -10.03 27.43
CA GLN A 228 -6.45 -9.74 26.53
C GLN A 228 -7.26 -10.99 26.17
N THR A 229 -6.58 -12.09 25.85
CA THR A 229 -7.26 -13.34 25.48
C THR A 229 -7.98 -13.99 26.67
N THR A 230 -7.40 -13.90 27.87
CA THR A 230 -8.00 -14.48 29.09
C THR A 230 -9.19 -13.67 29.60
N SER A 231 -9.18 -12.34 29.45
CA SER A 231 -10.31 -11.48 29.85
C SER A 231 -11.58 -11.78 29.06
N GLY A 232 -11.48 -12.41 27.88
CA GLY A 232 -12.62 -12.76 27.03
C GLY A 232 -13.51 -11.56 26.65
N SER A 233 -13.03 -10.34 26.88
CA SER A 233 -13.83 -9.13 26.90
C SER A 233 -14.00 -8.55 25.51
N GLU A 234 -15.20 -8.00 25.25
CA GLU A 234 -15.45 -7.06 24.16
C GLU A 234 -14.66 -5.75 24.33
N GLU A 235 -14.06 -5.54 25.50
CA GLU A 235 -13.28 -4.36 25.85
C GLU A 235 -11.77 -4.62 25.81
N ALA A 236 -11.02 -3.57 25.52
CA ALA A 236 -9.56 -3.63 25.46
C ALA A 236 -8.97 -3.68 26.87
N SER A 237 -7.97 -4.54 27.07
CA SER A 237 -7.29 -4.70 28.36
C SER A 237 -6.59 -3.41 28.77
N MET A 238 -6.84 -3.02 30.02
CA MET A 238 -6.15 -1.92 30.68
C MET A 238 -4.83 -2.43 31.29
N ILE A 239 -3.75 -1.72 31.00
CA ILE A 239 -2.38 -2.09 31.30
C ILE A 239 -1.75 -0.90 32.01
N SER A 240 -1.13 -1.10 33.17
CA SER A 240 -0.39 -0.03 33.86
C SER A 240 1.08 -0.40 33.98
N PHE A 241 1.96 0.54 33.62
CA PHE A 241 3.41 0.39 33.75
C PHE A 241 3.81 0.15 35.21
N SER A 242 3.14 0.83 36.15
CA SER A 242 3.36 0.68 37.60
C SER A 242 3.16 -0.78 38.10
N THR A 243 2.21 -1.51 37.50
CA THR A 243 1.95 -2.93 37.80
C THR A 243 3.15 -3.81 37.45
N PHE A 244 3.83 -3.52 36.34
CA PHE A 244 5.02 -4.28 35.90
C PHE A 244 6.26 -3.98 36.75
N ILE A 245 6.38 -2.77 37.30
CA ILE A 245 7.48 -2.45 38.21
C ILE A 245 7.31 -3.17 39.54
N SER A 246 6.10 -3.14 40.09
CA SER A 246 5.81 -3.56 41.47
C SER A 246 5.71 -5.08 41.60
N SER A 247 5.24 -5.77 40.56
CA SER A 247 5.16 -7.22 40.55
C SER A 247 6.49 -7.83 40.09
N PRO A 248 7.02 -8.88 40.76
CA PRO A 248 8.10 -9.72 40.22
C PRO A 248 7.59 -10.62 39.07
N GLY A 249 6.62 -10.11 38.30
CA GLY A 249 5.84 -10.83 37.29
C GLY A 249 6.68 -11.49 36.18
N PRO A 250 6.02 -12.10 35.19
CA PRO A 250 6.60 -13.09 34.28
C PRO A 250 7.81 -12.59 33.48
N VAL A 251 8.01 -11.28 33.38
CA VAL A 251 9.22 -10.64 32.86
C VAL A 251 10.31 -10.59 33.95
N ALA A 252 10.64 -11.75 34.52
CA ALA A 252 11.73 -11.88 35.46
C ALA A 252 13.05 -11.83 34.68
N MET A 253 13.66 -10.65 34.62
CA MET A 253 14.99 -10.54 34.01
C MET A 253 16.00 -11.21 34.94
N VAL A 254 16.33 -12.45 34.63
CA VAL A 254 17.47 -13.16 35.20
C VAL A 254 18.62 -12.98 34.23
N ASP A 255 19.77 -12.49 34.70
CA ASP A 255 20.93 -12.44 33.81
C ASP A 255 21.38 -13.86 33.43
N LYS A 256 22.26 -14.01 32.44
CA LYS A 256 22.79 -15.32 32.01
C LYS A 256 23.47 -16.11 33.14
N HIS A 257 23.72 -15.49 34.30
CA HIS A 257 24.42 -16.04 35.45
C HIS A 257 23.50 -16.26 36.67
N GLY A 258 22.18 -16.13 36.52
CA GLY A 258 21.24 -16.34 37.61
C GLY A 258 21.15 -15.17 38.61
N LYS A 259 21.81 -14.03 38.36
CA LYS A 259 21.74 -12.86 39.25
C LYS A 259 20.50 -12.03 38.95
N THR A 260 19.93 -11.50 40.01
CA THR A 260 18.83 -10.54 39.95
C THR A 260 19.30 -9.28 39.23
N VAL A 261 18.65 -8.95 38.11
CA VAL A 261 18.94 -7.75 37.33
C VAL A 261 18.64 -6.51 38.18
N ASP A 262 19.48 -5.48 38.06
CA ASP A 262 19.30 -4.20 38.74
C ASP A 262 17.89 -3.64 38.44
N LYS A 263 17.20 -3.17 39.49
CA LYS A 263 15.86 -2.59 39.39
C LYS A 263 15.83 -1.46 38.34
N ASN A 264 16.89 -0.65 38.26
CA ASN A 264 16.96 0.43 37.28
C ASN A 264 17.07 -0.10 35.84
N GLN A 265 17.80 -1.18 35.62
CA GLN A 265 17.91 -1.81 34.29
C GLN A 265 16.56 -2.38 33.85
N ARG A 266 15.82 -3.02 34.75
CA ARG A 266 14.46 -3.50 34.49
C ARG A 266 13.52 -2.35 34.12
N ILE A 267 13.55 -1.25 34.87
CA ILE A 267 12.73 -0.05 34.57
C ILE A 267 13.06 0.48 33.18
N ARG A 268 14.34 0.61 32.81
CA ARG A 268 14.74 1.06 31.47
C ARG A 268 14.30 0.12 30.36
N ALA A 269 14.38 -1.19 30.59
CA ALA A 269 13.94 -2.21 29.63
C ALA A 269 12.41 -2.10 29.42
N LEU A 270 11.63 -1.99 30.49
CA LEU A 270 10.18 -1.78 30.40
C LEU A 270 9.82 -0.47 29.69
N GLN A 271 10.50 0.65 30.02
CA GLN A 271 10.29 1.94 29.34
C GLN A 271 10.56 1.85 27.84
N PHE A 272 11.65 1.16 27.47
CA PHE A 272 11.95 0.85 26.08
C PHE A 272 10.81 0.07 25.45
N SER A 273 10.35 -1.02 26.08
CA SER A 273 9.31 -1.88 25.53
C SER A 273 7.99 -1.15 25.33
N PHE A 274 7.51 -0.40 26.33
CA PHE A 274 6.29 0.41 26.20
C PHE A 274 6.42 1.42 25.07
N ARG A 275 7.55 2.12 24.96
CA ARG A 275 7.78 3.08 23.88
C ARG A 275 7.73 2.41 22.50
N GLU A 276 8.33 1.24 22.33
CA GLU A 276 8.28 0.53 21.05
C GLU A 276 6.87 0.01 20.72
N LEU A 277 6.09 -0.39 21.73
CA LEU A 277 4.68 -0.78 21.55
C LEU A 277 3.79 0.42 21.17
N HIS A 278 3.99 1.59 21.81
CA HIS A 278 3.32 2.85 21.42
C HIS A 278 3.68 3.26 20.00
N ARG A 279 4.98 3.22 19.68
CA ARG A 279 5.49 3.57 18.34
C ARG A 279 4.95 2.64 17.26
N ALA A 280 4.75 1.37 17.57
CA ALA A 280 4.15 0.39 16.67
C ALA A 280 2.62 0.54 16.53
N GLY A 281 1.97 1.36 17.35
CA GLY A 281 0.52 1.50 17.37
C GLY A 281 -0.21 0.33 18.06
N LEU A 282 0.47 -0.39 18.96
CA LEU A 282 -0.12 -1.46 19.76
C LEU A 282 -0.65 -0.99 21.12
N LEU A 283 -0.07 0.08 21.68
CA LEU A 283 -0.55 0.69 22.91
C LEU A 283 -1.01 2.11 22.65
N PHE A 284 -2.01 2.53 23.43
CA PHE A 284 -2.44 3.91 23.56
C PHE A 284 -2.46 4.30 25.03
N LEU A 285 -1.90 5.47 25.37
CA LEU A 285 -1.95 6.01 26.72
C LEU A 285 -3.26 6.78 26.86
N GLU A 286 -4.23 6.16 27.53
CA GLU A 286 -5.57 6.71 27.68
C GLU A 286 -5.64 7.73 28.83
N ASP A 287 -4.89 7.50 29.89
CA ASP A 287 -4.84 8.38 31.07
C ASP A 287 -3.40 8.43 31.60
N ASP A 288 -2.77 9.60 31.48
CA ASP A 288 -1.39 9.85 31.93
C ASP A 288 -1.29 9.89 33.47
N GLU A 289 -2.32 10.39 34.16
CA GLU A 289 -2.32 10.50 35.62
C GLU A 289 -2.45 9.12 36.27
N ALA A 290 -3.29 8.26 35.69
CA ALA A 290 -3.49 6.90 36.16
C ALA A 290 -2.49 5.89 35.57
N ASP A 291 -1.58 6.32 34.69
CA ASP A 291 -0.66 5.44 33.94
C ASP A 291 -1.44 4.28 33.27
N ARG A 292 -2.54 4.61 32.59
CA ARG A 292 -3.46 3.65 31.99
C ARG A 292 -3.22 3.55 30.49
N HIS A 293 -2.69 2.41 30.08
CA HIS A 293 -2.46 2.05 28.69
C HIS A 293 -3.51 1.05 28.23
N VAL A 294 -3.91 1.14 26.97
CA VAL A 294 -4.89 0.24 26.35
C VAL A 294 -4.25 -0.48 25.19
N LEU A 295 -4.43 -1.81 25.12
CA LEU A 295 -4.02 -2.60 23.96
C LEU A 295 -4.93 -2.30 22.77
N LEU A 296 -4.36 -1.78 21.70
CA LEU A 296 -5.02 -1.63 20.42
C LEU A 296 -4.90 -2.95 19.66
N SER A 297 -6.04 -3.57 19.37
CA SER A 297 -6.11 -4.76 18.50
C SER A 297 -7.18 -4.57 17.44
N PHE A 298 -7.11 -5.38 16.38
CA PHE A 298 -8.06 -5.31 15.29
C PHE A 298 -9.50 -5.59 15.77
N GLU A 299 -9.74 -6.73 16.41
CA GLU A 299 -11.11 -7.17 16.74
C GLU A 299 -11.77 -6.27 17.78
N VAL A 300 -11.01 -5.83 18.79
CA VAL A 300 -11.56 -5.11 19.95
C VAL A 300 -11.57 -3.61 19.74
N ALA A 301 -10.49 -3.03 19.19
CA ALA A 301 -10.34 -1.58 19.12
C ALA A 301 -10.68 -1.03 17.73
N LEU A 302 -10.03 -1.51 16.67
CA LEU A 302 -10.11 -0.86 15.36
C LEU A 302 -11.36 -1.24 14.55
N LYS A 303 -11.78 -2.51 14.58
CA LYS A 303 -12.90 -3.04 13.80
C LYS A 303 -14.22 -2.30 14.07
N PRO A 304 -14.67 -2.10 15.33
CA PRO A 304 -15.90 -1.37 15.60
C PRO A 304 -15.90 0.04 15.03
N VAL A 305 -14.73 0.69 15.09
CA VAL A 305 -14.54 2.07 14.63
C VAL A 305 -14.54 2.16 13.11
N LEU A 306 -13.86 1.24 12.42
CA LEU A 306 -13.89 1.17 10.96
C LEU A 306 -15.32 0.97 10.45
N LEU A 307 -16.07 0.05 11.06
CA LEU A 307 -17.46 -0.19 10.68
C LEU A 307 -18.33 1.05 10.93
N GLN A 308 -18.11 1.74 12.05
CA GLN A 308 -18.82 2.99 12.35
C GLN A 308 -18.51 4.09 11.32
N VAL A 309 -17.23 4.33 11.02
CA VAL A 309 -16.78 5.34 10.04
C VAL A 309 -17.37 5.09 8.66
N ILE A 310 -17.42 3.83 8.21
CA ILE A 310 -17.99 3.47 6.90
C ILE A 310 -19.52 3.59 6.93
N ARG A 311 -20.17 3.19 8.04
CA ARG A 311 -21.63 3.23 8.20
C ARG A 311 -22.18 4.66 8.20
N ASP A 312 -21.45 5.60 8.79
CA ASP A 312 -21.87 7.00 8.89
C ASP A 312 -21.91 7.71 7.52
N ARG A 313 -21.40 7.08 6.45
CA ARG A 313 -21.43 7.60 5.08
C ARG A 313 -22.23 6.71 4.14
N SER A 314 -23.50 7.07 3.91
CA SER A 314 -24.41 6.33 3.03
C SER A 314 -23.95 6.22 1.57
N GLN A 315 -23.10 7.13 1.09
CA GLN A 315 -22.56 7.14 -0.27
C GLN A 315 -21.28 6.29 -0.42
N GLY A 316 -20.87 5.59 0.64
CA GLY A 316 -19.58 4.92 0.72
C GLY A 316 -18.46 5.86 1.11
N SER A 317 -17.33 5.29 1.50
CA SER A 317 -16.13 6.05 1.89
C SER A 317 -14.93 5.60 1.06
N SER A 318 -14.12 6.53 0.59
CA SER A 318 -12.82 6.22 -0.01
C SER A 318 -11.79 5.82 1.06
N ILE A 319 -10.73 5.12 0.68
CA ILE A 319 -9.65 4.76 1.62
C ILE A 319 -9.04 5.99 2.31
N VAL A 320 -8.90 7.11 1.58
CA VAL A 320 -8.32 8.35 2.11
C VAL A 320 -9.20 8.92 3.22
N GLU A 321 -10.51 8.95 3.01
CA GLU A 321 -11.47 9.45 4.00
C GLU A 321 -11.56 8.55 5.23
N ILE A 322 -11.48 7.23 5.05
CA ILE A 322 -11.46 6.28 6.16
C ILE A 322 -10.19 6.49 6.98
N VAL A 323 -9.02 6.54 6.32
CA VAL A 323 -7.73 6.76 6.99
C VAL A 323 -7.74 8.08 7.75
N ASP A 324 -8.21 9.17 7.13
CA ASP A 324 -8.31 10.47 7.78
C ASP A 324 -9.22 10.42 9.02
N ALA A 325 -10.41 9.83 8.90
CA ALA A 325 -11.35 9.69 10.03
C ALA A 325 -10.79 8.81 11.19
N ILE A 326 -10.01 7.78 10.88
CA ILE A 326 -9.36 6.94 11.88
C ILE A 326 -8.19 7.69 12.56
N LEU A 327 -7.30 8.29 11.78
CA LEU A 327 -6.11 8.97 12.31
C LEU A 327 -6.44 10.28 13.05
N ASN A 328 -7.60 10.88 12.80
CA ASN A 328 -8.11 12.01 13.58
C ASN A 328 -8.54 11.62 15.01
N GLN A 329 -8.64 10.32 15.33
CA GLN A 329 -8.85 9.86 16.71
C GLN A 329 -7.49 9.69 17.40
N GLU A 330 -7.31 10.34 18.56
CA GLU A 330 -6.07 10.30 19.35
C GLU A 330 -5.52 8.87 19.53
N ARG A 331 -6.41 7.92 19.84
CA ARG A 331 -6.03 6.52 20.07
C ARG A 331 -5.44 5.78 18.86
N PHE A 332 -5.64 6.25 17.63
CA PHE A 332 -5.15 5.57 16.43
C PHE A 332 -4.07 6.35 15.68
N LYS A 333 -3.59 7.47 16.21
CA LYS A 333 -2.58 8.30 15.55
C LYS A 333 -1.30 7.55 15.17
N CYS A 334 -0.91 6.58 15.98
CA CYS A 334 0.29 5.77 15.77
C CYS A 334 0.03 4.49 14.97
N ILE A 335 -1.22 4.20 14.59
CA ILE A 335 -1.53 2.98 13.87
C ILE A 335 -0.92 3.06 12.46
N PRO A 336 -0.16 2.04 12.01
CA PRO A 336 0.38 2.05 10.66
C PRO A 336 -0.73 2.05 9.62
N LEU A 337 -0.59 2.88 8.58
CA LEU A 337 -1.55 2.95 7.47
C LEU A 337 -1.86 1.57 6.88
N HIS A 338 -0.83 0.74 6.72
CA HIS A 338 -0.98 -0.60 6.16
C HIS A 338 -1.79 -1.56 7.07
N TRP A 339 -1.93 -1.28 8.36
CA TRP A 339 -2.81 -2.04 9.24
C TRP A 339 -4.28 -1.66 9.04
N ILE A 340 -4.60 -0.37 8.90
CA ILE A 340 -5.96 0.08 8.53
C ILE A 340 -6.41 -0.60 7.23
N GLU A 341 -5.50 -0.65 6.27
CA GLU A 341 -5.70 -1.27 4.98
C GLU A 341 -5.92 -2.79 5.10
N LYS A 342 -5.04 -3.48 5.84
CA LYS A 342 -5.20 -4.93 6.10
C LYS A 342 -6.48 -5.24 6.88
N SER A 343 -6.91 -4.34 7.77
CA SER A 343 -8.19 -4.44 8.47
C SER A 343 -9.37 -4.36 7.50
N LEU A 344 -9.36 -3.44 6.54
CA LEU A 344 -10.39 -3.38 5.50
C LEU A 344 -10.42 -4.64 4.63
N GLU A 345 -9.26 -5.20 4.27
CA GLU A 345 -9.19 -6.50 3.58
C GLU A 345 -9.88 -7.60 4.41
N ARG A 346 -9.56 -7.70 5.70
CA ARG A 346 -10.19 -8.68 6.59
C ARG A 346 -11.70 -8.51 6.65
N LEU A 347 -12.19 -7.27 6.72
CA LEU A 347 -13.62 -6.96 6.69
C LEU A 347 -14.29 -7.33 5.35
N ILE A 348 -13.58 -7.21 4.23
CA ILE A 348 -14.07 -7.66 2.92
C ILE A 348 -14.15 -9.19 2.88
N VAL A 349 -13.10 -9.88 3.32
CA VAL A 349 -13.04 -11.34 3.37
C VAL A 349 -14.12 -11.91 4.29
N SER A 350 -14.35 -11.28 5.44
CA SER A 350 -15.42 -11.64 6.38
C SER A 350 -16.81 -11.13 5.96
N GLN A 351 -16.94 -10.51 4.78
CA GLN A 351 -18.20 -9.99 4.24
C GLN A 351 -18.89 -8.92 5.08
N HIS A 352 -18.16 -8.24 5.97
CA HIS A 352 -18.69 -7.11 6.74
C HIS A 352 -18.64 -5.80 5.93
N VAL A 353 -17.70 -5.70 4.98
CA VAL A 353 -17.52 -4.54 4.10
C VAL A 353 -17.47 -5.00 2.63
N LEU A 354 -17.99 -4.19 1.72
CA LEU A 354 -17.88 -4.37 0.28
C LEU A 354 -17.07 -3.23 -0.33
N GLN A 355 -16.15 -3.54 -1.25
CA GLN A 355 -15.44 -2.53 -2.03
C GLN A 355 -15.96 -2.53 -3.47
N HIS A 356 -16.45 -1.39 -3.94
CA HIS A 356 -16.90 -1.25 -5.33
C HIS A 356 -15.71 -1.03 -6.26
N GLU A 357 -15.48 -1.96 -7.19
CA GLU A 357 -14.25 -2.03 -7.99
C GLU A 357 -13.97 -0.76 -8.83
N LYS A 358 -15.00 -0.14 -9.40
CA LYS A 358 -14.81 1.02 -10.28
C LYS A 358 -14.54 2.31 -9.51
N SER A 359 -15.19 2.50 -8.37
CA SER A 359 -15.10 3.73 -7.59
C SER A 359 -14.10 3.63 -6.43
N GLN A 360 -13.66 2.42 -6.08
CA GLN A 360 -12.79 2.15 -4.92
C GLN A 360 -13.41 2.60 -3.58
N LEU A 361 -14.73 2.76 -3.54
CA LEU A 361 -15.47 3.12 -2.34
C LEU A 361 -15.85 1.87 -1.54
N PHE A 362 -15.82 2.01 -0.21
CA PHE A 362 -16.15 0.97 0.76
C PHE A 362 -17.55 1.21 1.36
N TYR A 363 -18.31 0.13 1.55
CA TYR A 363 -19.67 0.13 2.09
C TYR A 363 -19.81 -0.96 3.14
N VAL A 364 -20.62 -0.75 4.19
CA VAL A 364 -20.98 -1.83 5.12
C VAL A 364 -21.93 -2.80 4.42
N SER A 365 -21.68 -4.09 4.55
CA SER A 365 -22.54 -5.15 4.04
C SER A 365 -23.83 -5.21 4.85
N THR A 366 -24.99 -5.23 4.19
CA THR A 366 -26.31 -5.26 4.85
C THR A 366 -26.68 -6.64 5.40
N LYS A 367 -25.81 -7.64 5.31
CA LYS A 367 -26.12 -9.03 5.69
C LYS A 367 -26.10 -9.30 7.20
N GLU A 368 -25.72 -8.33 8.03
CA GLU A 368 -25.61 -8.47 9.49
C GLU A 368 -26.58 -7.55 10.27
N LEU A 369 -27.55 -6.94 9.58
CA LEU A 369 -28.77 -6.40 10.20
C LEU A 369 -29.86 -7.46 10.11
#